data_AF-A0A947N473-F1
#
_entry.id   AF-A0A947N473-F1
#
_cell.length_a   1.000
_cell.length_b   1.000
_cell.length_c   1.000
_cell.angle_alpha   90.00
_cell.angle_beta   90.00
_cell.angle_gamma   90.00
#
_symmetry.space_group_name_H-M   'P 1'
#
loop_
_entity.id
_entity.type
_entity.pdbx_description
1 polymer ?
#
loop_
_entity_poly.entity_id
_entity_poly.type
_entity_poly.pdbx_seq_one_letter_code
_entity_poly.pdbx_strand_id
1 'polypeptide(L)'
;MSKSPSGKARSRMNALKHGLRATDELFLAHLAPREREVFENFRESFHNEYRPQTDHEKLLVDRIAIQHFRLFRLYRLEYLAENQSITTPLAPESVIQHLDRFSRYDWRMERQLRILHNRLRSLYSRRGDTSLNFFAAKE
;
A
#
# COMPACT_ATOMS: atom_id res chain seq x y z
N MET A 1 -5.35 9.62 26.84
CA MET A 1 -4.05 9.68 27.55
C MET A 1 -3.28 8.37 27.37
N SER A 2 -2.30 8.29 26.47
CA SER A 2 -1.42 7.11 26.35
C SER A 2 0.01 7.45 26.80
N LYS A 3 0.22 7.56 28.11
CA LYS A 3 1.53 7.83 28.73
C LYS A 3 2.10 6.63 29.51
N SER A 4 1.71 5.39 29.21
CA SER A 4 2.37 4.19 29.75
C SER A 4 3.16 3.44 28.64
N PRO A 5 4.34 2.87 28.96
CA PRO A 5 5.09 2.01 28.04
C PRO A 5 4.24 0.86 27.48
N SER A 6 3.36 0.31 28.34
CA SER A 6 2.38 -0.72 27.98
C SER A 6 1.40 -0.25 26.89
N GLY A 7 0.89 0.99 26.97
CA GLY A 7 0.00 1.56 25.96
C GLY A 7 0.67 1.76 24.61
N LYS A 8 1.95 2.19 24.58
CA LYS A 8 2.73 2.33 23.33
C LYS A 8 3.03 0.98 22.69
N ALA A 9 3.38 -0.04 23.47
CA ALA A 9 3.61 -1.40 22.98
C ALA A 9 2.35 -2.01 22.35
N ARG A 10 1.18 -1.82 22.99
CA ARG A 10 -0.11 -2.29 22.49
C ARG A 10 -0.50 -1.62 21.16
N SER A 11 -0.30 -0.30 21.04
CA SER A 11 -0.52 0.44 19.79
C SER A 11 0.42 0.00 18.66
N ARG A 12 1.69 -0.28 18.97
CA ARG A 12 2.67 -0.83 18.02
C ARG A 12 2.28 -2.23 17.54
N MET A 13 1.75 -3.07 18.42
CA MET A 13 1.25 -4.40 18.07
C MET A 13 0.00 -4.33 17.17
N ASN A 14 -0.90 -3.39 17.43
CA ASN A 14 -2.08 -3.18 16.59
C ASN A 14 -1.72 -2.76 15.16
N ALA A 15 -0.66 -1.94 15.01
CA ALA A 15 -0.16 -1.54 13.70
C ALA A 15 0.43 -2.70 12.88
N LEU A 16 1.00 -3.71 13.56
CA LEU A 16 1.54 -4.92 12.94
C LEU A 16 0.44 -5.94 12.61
N LYS A 17 -0.65 -5.97 13.37
CA LYS A 17 -1.76 -6.90 13.15
C LYS A 17 -2.77 -6.44 12.11
N HIS A 18 -3.08 -5.14 12.10
CA HIS A 18 -4.23 -4.60 11.34
C HIS A 18 -3.89 -3.41 10.45
N GLY A 19 -2.65 -2.90 10.53
CA GLY A 19 -2.23 -1.68 9.84
C GLY A 19 -1.46 -1.92 8.55
N LEU A 20 -0.89 -0.84 8.01
CA LEU A 20 -0.04 -0.85 6.80
C LEU A 20 1.24 -1.72 6.92
N ARG A 21 1.52 -2.29 8.09
CA ARG A 21 2.63 -3.24 8.34
C ARG A 21 2.19 -4.69 8.46
N ALA A 22 0.89 -4.98 8.37
CA ALA A 22 0.40 -6.34 8.41
C ALA A 22 0.95 -7.16 7.22
N THR A 23 0.99 -8.48 7.36
CA THR A 23 1.21 -9.35 6.21
C THR A 23 0.12 -9.12 5.18
N ASP A 24 0.36 -9.47 3.93
CA ASP A 24 -0.60 -9.28 2.85
C ASP A 24 -1.95 -9.96 3.16
N GLU A 25 -1.92 -11.18 3.69
CA GLU A 25 -3.10 -11.91 4.14
C GLU A 25 -3.86 -11.19 5.27
N LEU A 26 -3.17 -10.78 6.33
CA LEU A 26 -3.81 -10.07 7.44
C LEU A 26 -4.36 -8.71 6.99
N PHE A 27 -3.62 -8.01 6.13
CA PHE A 27 -4.05 -6.73 5.57
C PHE A 27 -5.38 -6.87 4.81
N LEU A 28 -5.51 -7.89 3.95
CA LEU A 28 -6.73 -8.15 3.18
C LEU A 28 -7.89 -8.64 4.06
N ALA A 29 -7.60 -9.46 5.07
CA ALA A 29 -8.59 -9.95 6.02
C ALA A 29 -9.23 -8.81 6.84
N HIS A 30 -8.50 -7.73 7.08
CA HIS A 30 -8.97 -6.56 7.84
C HIS A 30 -9.60 -5.45 6.99
N LEU A 31 -9.77 -5.65 5.67
CA LEU A 31 -10.52 -4.69 4.85
C LEU A 31 -12.01 -4.77 5.18
N ALA A 32 -12.63 -3.60 5.33
CA ALA A 32 -14.09 -3.52 5.39
C ALA A 32 -14.71 -4.01 4.06
N PRO A 33 -15.96 -4.50 4.04
CA PRO A 33 -16.58 -5.05 2.83
C PRO A 33 -16.48 -4.11 1.61
N ARG A 34 -16.79 -2.82 1.80
CA ARG A 34 -16.68 -1.80 0.75
C ARG A 34 -15.24 -1.54 0.32
N GLU A 35 -14.26 -1.62 1.23
CA GLU A 35 -12.84 -1.48 0.86
C GLU A 35 -12.34 -2.70 0.09
N ARG A 36 -12.88 -3.89 0.37
CA ARG A 36 -12.57 -5.12 -0.35
C ARG A 36 -13.04 -5.05 -1.81
N GLU A 37 -14.26 -4.56 -2.05
CA GLU A 37 -14.76 -4.34 -3.42
C GLU A 37 -13.86 -3.38 -4.21
N VAL A 38 -13.43 -2.27 -3.59
CA VAL A 38 -12.50 -1.33 -4.22
C VAL A 38 -11.16 -2.02 -4.51
N PHE A 39 -10.65 -2.83 -3.58
CA PHE A 39 -9.42 -3.58 -3.78
C PHE A 39 -9.53 -4.58 -4.94
N GLU A 40 -10.62 -5.35 -5.04
CA GLU A 40 -10.80 -6.29 -6.15
C GLU A 40 -10.85 -5.58 -7.50
N ASN A 41 -11.53 -4.43 -7.61
CA ASN A 41 -11.50 -3.61 -8.82
C ASN A 41 -10.08 -3.12 -9.16
N PHE A 42 -9.32 -2.73 -8.13
CA PHE A 42 -7.92 -2.30 -8.28
C PHE A 42 -7.04 -3.44 -8.79
N ARG A 43 -7.22 -4.63 -8.20
CA ARG A 43 -6.53 -5.86 -8.57
C ARG A 43 -6.88 -6.28 -10.00
N GLU A 44 -8.16 -6.30 -10.36
CA GLU A 44 -8.62 -6.65 -11.70
C GLU A 44 -8.04 -5.69 -12.75
N SER A 45 -8.00 -4.39 -12.45
CA SER A 45 -7.38 -3.38 -13.34
C SER A 45 -5.91 -3.71 -13.61
N PHE A 46 -5.15 -4.10 -12.58
CA PHE A 46 -3.75 -4.50 -12.76
C PHE A 46 -3.58 -5.83 -13.49
N HIS A 47 -4.47 -6.80 -13.29
CA HIS A 47 -4.44 -8.04 -14.09
C HIS A 47 -4.74 -7.77 -15.56
N ASN A 48 -5.66 -6.86 -15.85
CA ASN A 48 -5.97 -6.43 -17.22
C ASN A 48 -4.80 -5.66 -17.87
N GLU A 49 -4.11 -4.83 -17.09
CA GLU A 49 -2.94 -4.06 -17.54
C GLU A 49 -1.73 -4.95 -17.80
N TYR A 50 -1.33 -5.76 -16.81
CA TYR A 50 -0.12 -6.57 -16.91
C TYR A 50 -0.32 -7.86 -17.71
N ARG A 51 -1.54 -8.40 -17.79
CA ARG A 51 -1.85 -9.67 -18.46
C ARG A 51 -0.92 -10.82 -18.04
N PRO A 52 -0.83 -11.16 -16.75
CA PRO A 52 0.03 -12.22 -16.27
C PRO A 52 -0.42 -13.58 -16.83
N GLN A 53 0.52 -14.36 -17.37
CA GLN A 53 0.25 -15.66 -17.96
C GLN A 53 0.62 -16.80 -17.01
N THR A 54 1.72 -16.64 -16.27
CA THR A 54 2.19 -17.65 -15.32
C THR A 54 1.68 -17.37 -13.91
N ASP A 55 1.59 -18.39 -13.07
CA ASP A 55 1.18 -18.20 -11.67
C ASP A 55 2.17 -17.35 -10.88
N HIS A 56 3.44 -17.37 -11.27
CA HIS A 56 4.45 -16.49 -10.68
C HIS A 56 4.20 -15.01 -11.02
N GLU A 57 3.83 -14.71 -12.26
CA GLU A 57 3.45 -13.36 -12.67
C GLU A 57 2.17 -12.90 -11.98
N LYS A 58 1.15 -13.77 -11.90
CA LYS A 58 -0.10 -13.46 -11.19
C LYS A 58 0.17 -13.09 -9.74
N LEU A 59 1.03 -13.85 -9.05
CA LEU A 59 1.46 -13.54 -7.68
C LEU A 59 2.18 -12.20 -7.57
N LEU A 60 3.01 -11.82 -8.54
CA LEU A 60 3.68 -10.54 -8.55
C LEU A 60 2.71 -9.38 -8.81
N VAL A 61 1.78 -9.54 -9.74
CA VAL A 61 0.72 -8.57 -10.04
C VAL A 61 -0.19 -8.38 -8.83
N ASP A 62 -0.59 -9.45 -8.16
CA ASP A 62 -1.36 -9.38 -6.91
C ASP A 62 -0.62 -8.60 -5.82
N ARG A 63 0.69 -8.83 -5.68
CA ARG A 63 1.52 -8.07 -4.71
C ARG A 63 1.66 -6.60 -5.07
N ILE A 64 1.77 -6.27 -6.36
CA ILE A 64 1.78 -4.89 -6.86
C ILE A 64 0.46 -4.21 -6.50
N ALA A 65 -0.67 -4.86 -6.77
CA ALA A 65 -2.00 -4.36 -6.42
C ALA A 65 -2.12 -4.08 -4.91
N ILE A 66 -1.63 -4.98 -4.06
CA ILE A 66 -1.65 -4.79 -2.60
C ILE A 66 -0.80 -3.58 -2.17
N GLN A 67 0.42 -3.42 -2.71
CA GLN A 67 1.25 -2.28 -2.32
C GLN A 67 0.68 -0.94 -2.81
N HIS A 68 0.16 -0.88 -4.03
CA HIS A 68 -0.52 0.32 -4.51
C HIS A 68 -1.77 0.63 -3.69
N PHE A 69 -2.56 -0.38 -3.31
CA PHE A 69 -3.73 -0.16 -2.47
C PHE A 69 -3.36 0.34 -1.08
N ARG A 70 -2.22 -0.10 -0.53
CA ARG A 70 -1.69 0.45 0.73
C ARG A 70 -1.28 1.93 0.59
N LEU A 71 -0.67 2.33 -0.52
CA LEU A 71 -0.36 3.73 -0.82
C LEU A 71 -1.64 4.56 -0.99
N PHE A 72 -2.62 4.06 -1.73
CA PHE A 72 -3.92 4.70 -1.87
C PHE A 72 -4.59 4.95 -0.51
N ARG A 73 -4.57 3.95 0.39
CA ARG A 73 -5.08 4.13 1.76
C ARG A 73 -4.26 5.12 2.56
N LEU A 74 -2.94 5.13 2.39
CA LEU A 74 -2.04 6.07 3.06
C LEU A 74 -2.39 7.52 2.68
N TYR A 75 -2.47 7.83 1.39
CA TYR A 75 -2.83 9.17 0.92
C TYR A 75 -4.26 9.56 1.29
N ARG A 76 -5.19 8.61 1.29
CA ARG A 76 -6.56 8.87 1.77
C ARG A 76 -6.57 9.23 3.27
N LEU A 77 -5.76 8.57 4.09
CA LEU A 77 -5.63 8.90 5.51
C LEU A 77 -4.96 10.25 5.72
N GLU A 78 -3.95 10.58 4.92
CA GLU A 78 -3.31 11.90 4.93
C GLU A 78 -4.30 13.02 4.61
N TYR A 79 -5.06 12.88 3.53
CA TYR A 79 -6.13 13.83 3.16
C TYR A 79 -7.19 13.98 4.25
N LEU A 80 -7.63 12.88 4.86
CA LEU A 80 -8.61 12.94 5.97
C LEU A 80 -8.02 13.62 7.21
N ALA A 81 -6.75 13.38 7.53
CA ALA A 81 -6.07 14.02 8.65
C ALA A 81 -5.94 15.53 8.41
N GLU A 82 -5.53 15.94 7.20
CA GLU A 82 -5.43 17.34 6.81
C GLU A 82 -6.79 18.06 6.91
N ASN A 83 -7.87 17.47 6.40
CA ASN A 83 -9.19 18.09 6.46
C ASN A 83 -9.80 18.13 7.87
N GLN A 84 -9.51 17.15 8.73
CA GLN A 84 -9.94 17.18 10.14
C GLN A 84 -9.26 18.31 10.93
N SER A 85 -8.03 18.69 10.55
CA SER A 85 -7.31 19.87 11.09
C SER A 85 -8.11 21.16 10.98
N ILE A 86 -8.95 21.27 9.95
CA ILE A 86 -9.70 22.49 9.63
C ILE A 86 -10.89 22.66 10.59
N THR A 87 -11.43 21.55 11.13
CA THR A 87 -12.66 21.58 11.94
C THR A 87 -12.42 21.42 13.44
N THR A 88 -11.24 20.96 13.87
CA THR A 88 -10.91 20.74 15.29
C THR A 88 -9.51 21.30 15.60
N PRO A 89 -9.32 22.15 16.62
CA PRO A 89 -7.99 22.65 16.96
C PRO A 89 -7.12 21.46 17.39
N LEU A 90 -6.14 21.14 16.56
CA LEU A 90 -5.23 20.04 16.81
C LEU A 90 -4.34 20.38 18.00
N ALA A 91 -4.35 19.53 19.03
CA ALA A 91 -3.28 19.54 20.01
C ALA A 91 -1.94 19.37 19.25
N PRO A 92 -0.94 20.25 19.46
CA PRO A 92 0.26 20.36 18.62
C PRO A 92 1.10 19.08 18.50
N GLU A 93 0.83 18.09 19.35
CA GLU A 93 1.59 16.83 19.44
C GLU A 93 1.05 15.69 18.55
N SER A 94 -0.11 15.83 17.93
CA SER A 94 -0.81 14.67 17.33
C SER A 94 -0.61 14.47 15.82
N VAL A 95 -0.50 15.52 15.00
CA VAL A 95 -0.45 15.36 13.53
C VAL A 95 0.96 15.10 13.02
N ILE A 96 1.97 15.77 13.59
CA ILE A 96 3.38 15.63 13.19
C ILE A 96 3.88 14.18 13.38
N GLN A 97 3.41 13.48 14.42
CA GLN A 97 3.77 12.08 14.66
C GLN A 97 3.14 11.11 13.65
N HIS A 98 2.00 11.47 13.05
CA HIS A 98 1.37 10.67 12.00
C HIS A 98 2.05 10.92 10.65
N LEU A 99 2.46 12.16 10.35
CA LEU A 99 3.17 12.51 9.12
C LEU A 99 4.52 11.78 8.98
N ASP A 100 5.43 11.83 9.98
CA ASP A 100 6.69 11.06 9.93
C ASP A 100 6.44 9.56 9.79
N ARG A 101 5.38 9.07 10.44
CA ARG A 101 4.97 7.67 10.34
C ARG A 101 4.48 7.35 8.92
N PHE A 102 3.76 8.26 8.26
CA PHE A 102 3.28 8.15 6.88
C PHE A 102 4.42 8.22 5.87
N SER A 103 5.36 9.15 5.99
CA SER A 103 6.53 9.23 5.10
C SER A 103 7.38 7.95 5.14
N ARG A 104 7.53 7.33 6.32
CA ARG A 104 8.22 6.03 6.46
C ARG A 104 7.44 4.86 5.82
N TYR A 105 6.11 4.96 5.77
CA TYR A 105 5.28 3.98 5.06
C TYR A 105 5.44 4.12 3.56
N ASP A 106 5.42 5.35 3.07
CA ASP A 106 5.53 5.69 1.66
C ASP A 106 6.84 5.14 1.07
N TRP A 107 7.97 5.56 1.62
CA TRP A 107 9.30 5.09 1.20
C TRP A 107 9.43 3.55 1.17
N ARG A 108 8.87 2.86 2.17
CA ARG A 108 8.92 1.39 2.22
C ARG A 108 8.08 0.78 1.10
N MET A 109 6.86 1.30 0.89
CA MET A 109 5.95 0.78 -0.14
C MET A 109 6.50 1.05 -1.54
N GLU A 110 7.02 2.26 -1.80
CA GLU A 110 7.69 2.61 -3.05
C GLU A 110 8.88 1.70 -3.34
N ARG A 111 9.71 1.42 -2.33
CA ARG A 111 10.83 0.49 -2.47
C ARG A 111 10.36 -0.92 -2.82
N GLN A 112 9.30 -1.41 -2.17
CA GLN A 112 8.74 -2.73 -2.47
C GLN A 112 8.14 -2.78 -3.88
N LEU A 113 7.40 -1.74 -4.29
CA LEU A 113 6.86 -1.62 -5.64
C LEU A 113 7.97 -1.65 -6.69
N ARG A 114 9.04 -0.89 -6.50
CA ARG A 114 10.19 -0.90 -7.41
C ARG A 114 10.79 -2.29 -7.58
N ILE A 115 10.93 -3.04 -6.48
CA ILE A 115 11.44 -4.42 -6.51
C ILE A 115 10.47 -5.33 -7.28
N LEU A 116 9.17 -5.22 -7.02
CA LEU A 116 8.15 -6.05 -7.67
C LEU A 116 8.07 -5.76 -9.17
N HIS A 117 8.06 -4.49 -9.58
CA HIS A 117 8.10 -4.09 -10.98
C HIS A 117 9.36 -4.59 -11.69
N ASN A 118 10.54 -4.45 -11.07
CA ASN A 118 11.78 -4.97 -11.66
C ASN A 118 11.76 -6.49 -11.84
N ARG A 119 11.20 -7.22 -10.87
CA ARG A 119 11.03 -8.68 -10.97
C ARG A 119 10.05 -9.06 -12.08
N LEU A 120 8.89 -8.41 -12.14
CA LEU A 120 7.89 -8.65 -13.17
C LEU A 120 8.47 -8.36 -14.55
N ARG A 121 9.13 -7.20 -14.72
CA ARG A 121 9.82 -6.83 -15.96
C ARG A 121 10.85 -7.88 -16.38
N SER A 122 11.64 -8.40 -15.45
CA SER A 122 12.62 -9.46 -15.75
C SER A 122 11.97 -10.72 -16.30
N LEU A 123 10.81 -11.12 -15.79
CA LEU A 123 10.07 -12.29 -16.30
C LEU A 123 9.53 -12.04 -17.71
N TYR A 124 8.98 -10.86 -17.96
CA TYR A 124 8.43 -10.50 -19.28
C TYR A 124 9.54 -10.41 -20.33
N SER A 125 10.68 -9.81 -19.97
CA SER A 125 11.87 -9.79 -20.84
C SER A 125 12.37 -11.20 -21.15
N ARG A 126 12.37 -12.12 -20.18
CA ARG A 126 12.75 -13.53 -20.41
C ARG A 126 11.77 -14.26 -21.35
N ARG A 127 10.50 -13.85 -21.36
CA ARG A 127 9.47 -14.39 -22.26
C ARG A 127 9.56 -13.81 -23.68
N GLY A 128 10.34 -12.76 -23.90
CA GLY A 128 10.32 -12.00 -25.16
C GLY A 128 9.06 -11.16 -25.33
N ASP A 129 8.36 -10.86 -24.23
CA ASP A 129 7.13 -10.08 -24.25
C ASP A 129 7.45 -8.58 -24.10
N THR A 130 7.32 -7.85 -25.21
CA THR A 130 7.61 -6.42 -25.32
C THR A 130 6.47 -5.54 -24.80
N SER A 131 5.36 -6.12 -24.32
CA SER A 131 4.16 -5.40 -23.86
C SER A 131 4.44 -4.34 -22.78
N LEU A 132 5.50 -4.51 -21.97
CA LEU A 132 5.91 -3.55 -20.95
C LEU A 132 6.81 -2.40 -21.45
N ASN A 133 7.38 -2.49 -22.66
CA ASN A 133 8.27 -1.44 -23.19
C ASN A 133 7.51 -0.18 -23.66
N PHE A 134 6.19 -0.26 -23.84
CA PHE A 134 5.38 0.90 -24.22
C PHE A 134 5.14 1.89 -23.07
N PHE A 135 5.29 1.46 -21.82
CA PHE A 135 4.86 2.25 -20.65
C PHE A 135 6.00 2.92 -19.88
N ALA A 136 7.26 2.57 -20.16
CA ALA A 136 8.44 3.24 -19.61
C ALA A 136 8.78 4.59 -20.28
N ALA A 137 8.01 4.99 -21.30
CA ALA A 137 8.24 6.22 -22.08
C ALA A 137 7.35 7.41 -21.66
N LYS A 138 6.66 7.32 -20.52
CA LYS A 138 5.66 8.33 -20.11
C LYS A 138 5.82 8.88 -18.69
N GLU A 139 7.01 8.81 -18.12
CA GLU A 139 7.41 9.60 -16.94
C GLU A 139 8.35 10.74 -17.33
#